data_AF-A0A257JQ03-F1
#
_entry.id   AF-A0A257JQ03-F1
#
_cell.length_a   1.000
_cell.length_b   1.000
_cell.length_c   1.000
_cell.angle_alpha   90.00
_cell.angle_beta   90.00
_cell.angle_gamma   90.00
#
_symmetry.space_group_name_H-M   'P 1'
#
loop_
_entity.id
_entity.type
_entity.pdbx_description
1 polymer ?
#
loop_
_entity_poly.entity_id
_entity_poly.type
_entity_poly.pdbx_seq_one_letter_code
_entity_poly.pdbx_strand_id
1 'polypeptide(L)'
;MMARLGLSVCLIASFVAPVYAADAQTQKQAIEVGRTLAKTHCATCHAIGERGQSPNPQAPRFANLAQRYPIDNLAEAFSEGILVGHGPMPEFQFEPDQIDGLIAYLRSIQGPIKRTKKRTSK
;
A
#
# COMPACT_ATOMS: atom_id res chain seq x y z
N MET A 1 45.09 54.57 -23.15
CA MET A 1 43.61 54.65 -23.26
C MET A 1 43.09 53.22 -23.41
N MET A 2 42.26 52.77 -22.48
CA MET A 2 41.81 51.38 -22.29
C MET A 2 40.53 51.13 -23.09
N ALA A 3 40.41 49.99 -23.79
CA ALA A 3 39.10 49.49 -24.23
C ALA A 3 39.06 47.96 -24.12
N ARG A 4 37.99 47.48 -23.49
CA ARG A 4 37.88 46.24 -22.71
C ARG A 4 37.32 45.09 -23.56
N LEU A 5 37.86 43.88 -23.37
CA LEU A 5 37.24 42.62 -23.79
C LEU A 5 35.90 42.43 -23.07
N GLY A 6 34.80 42.34 -23.83
CA GLY A 6 33.49 41.95 -23.33
C GLY A 6 33.41 40.43 -23.18
N LEU A 7 33.49 39.94 -21.94
CA LEU A 7 33.29 38.54 -21.60
C LEU A 7 31.78 38.26 -21.53
N SER A 8 31.21 37.67 -22.59
CA SER A 8 29.84 37.15 -22.55
C SER A 8 29.75 35.97 -21.59
N VAL A 9 29.19 36.21 -20.41
CA VAL A 9 28.82 35.18 -19.44
C VAL A 9 27.47 34.61 -19.87
N CYS A 10 27.47 33.43 -20.52
CA CYS A 10 26.27 32.61 -20.67
C CYS A 10 25.86 32.08 -19.29
N LEU A 11 24.84 32.68 -18.69
CA LEU A 11 24.16 32.15 -17.50
C LEU A 11 23.40 30.88 -17.90
N ILE A 12 24.01 29.72 -17.66
CA ILE A 12 23.35 28.42 -17.76
C ILE A 12 22.57 28.21 -16.47
N ALA A 13 21.28 28.56 -16.46
CA ALA A 13 20.40 28.28 -15.34
C ALA A 13 20.02 26.79 -15.37
N SER A 14 20.78 25.95 -14.65
CA SER A 14 20.45 24.54 -14.45
C SER A 14 19.20 24.41 -13.57
N PHE A 15 18.05 24.18 -14.19
CA PHE A 15 16.83 23.75 -13.50
C PHE A 15 17.00 22.31 -12.99
N VAL A 16 17.39 22.16 -11.73
CA VAL A 16 17.36 20.86 -11.04
C VAL A 16 15.91 20.62 -10.60
N ALA A 17 15.15 19.85 -11.37
CA ALA A 17 13.79 19.47 -10.99
C ALA A 17 13.81 18.52 -9.78
N PRO A 18 12.86 18.64 -8.83
CA PRO A 18 12.81 17.78 -7.65
C PRO A 18 12.27 16.40 -8.03
N VAL A 19 13.12 15.38 -7.92
CA VAL A 19 12.83 13.96 -8.22
C VAL A 19 11.76 13.36 -7.30
N TYR A 20 11.37 14.04 -6.21
CA TYR A 20 10.51 13.47 -5.16
C TYR A 20 9.01 13.44 -5.48
N ALA A 21 8.54 14.22 -6.46
CA ALA A 21 7.11 14.28 -6.78
C ALA A 21 6.61 13.04 -7.56
N ALA A 22 7.49 12.37 -8.32
CA ALA A 22 7.12 11.22 -9.14
C ALA A 22 6.78 10.00 -8.28
N ASP A 23 7.57 9.72 -7.25
CA ASP A 23 7.40 8.54 -6.38
C ASP A 23 6.09 8.60 -5.58
N ALA A 24 5.76 9.76 -5.02
CA ALA A 24 4.51 9.96 -4.28
C ALA A 24 3.27 9.78 -5.17
N GLN A 25 3.33 10.16 -6.45
CA GLN A 25 2.22 9.99 -7.38
C GLN A 25 2.05 8.51 -7.76
N THR A 26 3.14 7.81 -8.06
CA THR A 26 3.13 6.37 -8.35
C THR A 26 2.57 5.58 -7.17
N GLN A 27 2.96 5.92 -5.95
CA GLN A 27 2.43 5.28 -4.74
C GLN A 27 0.91 5.49 -4.60
N LYS A 28 0.42 6.71 -4.82
CA LYS A 28 -1.03 6.99 -4.79
C LYS A 28 -1.80 6.20 -5.83
N GLN A 29 -1.25 6.05 -7.03
CA GLN A 29 -1.86 5.25 -8.09
C GLN A 29 -1.94 3.77 -7.70
N ALA A 30 -0.85 3.20 -7.16
CA ALA A 30 -0.83 1.83 -6.67
C ALA A 30 -1.87 1.59 -5.56
N ILE A 31 -1.98 2.54 -4.61
CA ILE A 31 -3.00 2.48 -3.54
C ILE A 31 -4.41 2.48 -4.12
N GLU A 32 -4.71 3.28 -5.14
CA GLU A 32 -6.05 3.31 -5.73
C GLU A 32 -6.37 2.05 -6.54
N VAL A 33 -5.37 1.47 -7.22
CA VAL A 33 -5.50 0.14 -7.86
C VAL A 33 -5.89 -0.90 -6.81
N GLY A 34 -5.14 -0.99 -5.70
CA GLY A 34 -5.44 -1.92 -4.61
C GLY A 34 -6.79 -1.68 -3.95
N ARG A 35 -7.17 -0.41 -3.79
CA ARG A 35 -8.48 -0.02 -3.26
C ARG A 35 -9.62 -0.50 -4.16
N THR A 36 -9.43 -0.39 -5.47
CA THR A 36 -10.41 -0.85 -6.45
C THR A 36 -10.55 -2.37 -6.41
N LEU A 37 -9.43 -3.10 -6.39
CA LEU A 37 -9.44 -4.56 -6.21
C LEU A 37 -10.15 -4.99 -4.93
N ALA A 38 -9.84 -4.35 -3.80
CA ALA A 38 -10.47 -4.65 -2.51
C ALA A 38 -12.00 -4.43 -2.54
N LYS A 39 -12.47 -3.37 -3.21
CA LYS A 39 -13.91 -3.11 -3.40
C LYS A 39 -14.57 -4.20 -4.24
N THR A 40 -13.94 -4.56 -5.35
CA THR A 40 -14.51 -5.50 -6.32
C THR A 40 -14.55 -6.94 -5.80
N HIS A 41 -13.48 -7.38 -5.13
CA HIS A 41 -13.29 -8.80 -4.81
C HIS A 41 -13.43 -9.12 -3.31
N CYS A 42 -13.17 -8.17 -2.41
CA CYS A 42 -13.05 -8.46 -0.98
C CYS A 42 -14.22 -7.93 -0.13
N ALA A 43 -14.89 -6.86 -0.59
CA ALA A 43 -15.88 -6.13 0.20
C ALA A 43 -17.14 -6.93 0.54
N THR A 44 -17.43 -8.00 -0.21
CA THR A 44 -18.54 -8.92 0.10
C THR A 44 -18.41 -9.54 1.49
N CYS A 45 -17.18 -9.80 1.93
CA CYS A 45 -16.91 -10.45 3.22
C CYS A 45 -16.23 -9.51 4.22
N HIS A 46 -15.30 -8.67 3.75
CA HIS A 46 -14.45 -7.85 4.62
C HIS A 46 -14.90 -6.40 4.72
N ALA A 47 -14.72 -5.79 5.90
CA ALA A 47 -14.64 -4.33 5.96
C ALA A 47 -13.27 -3.88 5.42
N ILE A 48 -13.31 -3.27 4.24
CA ILE A 48 -12.09 -2.91 3.49
C ILE A 48 -11.58 -1.49 3.78
N GLY A 49 -12.30 -0.68 4.55
CA GLY A 49 -11.90 0.69 4.91
C GLY A 49 -11.26 0.78 6.30
N GLU A 50 -10.78 1.97 6.66
CA GLU A 50 -10.27 2.28 8.01
C GLU A 50 -11.33 2.03 9.12
N ARG A 51 -12.60 2.22 8.76
CA ARG A 51 -13.77 2.13 9.63
C ARG A 51 -14.80 1.16 9.05
N GLY A 52 -15.83 0.85 9.84
CA GLY A 52 -16.92 -0.05 9.44
C GLY A 52 -16.75 -1.48 9.96
N GLN A 53 -17.83 -2.25 9.97
CA GLN A 53 -17.84 -3.64 10.42
C GLN A 53 -17.82 -4.58 9.22
N SER A 54 -17.14 -5.73 9.34
CA SER A 54 -17.11 -6.71 8.25
C SER A 54 -18.52 -7.29 8.04
N PRO A 55 -19.01 -7.38 6.80
CA PRO A 55 -20.27 -8.07 6.51
C PRO A 55 -20.29 -9.51 7.01
N ASN A 56 -19.16 -10.22 6.88
CA ASN A 56 -18.94 -11.50 7.52
C ASN A 56 -18.21 -11.31 8.87
N PRO A 57 -18.81 -11.66 10.03
CA PRO A 57 -18.17 -11.50 11.33
C PRO A 57 -16.87 -12.29 11.52
N GLN A 58 -16.68 -13.38 10.76
CA GLN A 58 -15.45 -14.17 10.77
C GLN A 58 -14.35 -13.57 9.89
N ALA A 59 -14.70 -12.68 8.96
CA ALA A 59 -13.75 -12.02 8.09
C ALA A 59 -13.12 -10.81 8.82
N PRO A 60 -11.79 -10.80 9.04
CA PRO A 60 -11.15 -9.69 9.73
C PRO A 60 -11.30 -8.39 8.96
N ARG A 61 -11.46 -7.29 9.70
CA ARG A 61 -11.41 -5.93 9.13
C ARG A 61 -10.01 -5.68 8.59
N PHE A 62 -9.90 -5.15 7.37
CA PHE A 62 -8.59 -4.90 6.75
C PHE A 62 -7.73 -3.95 7.57
N ALA A 63 -8.33 -2.93 8.19
CA ALA A 63 -7.64 -1.98 9.07
C ALA A 63 -6.96 -2.62 10.30
N ASN A 64 -7.26 -3.87 10.64
CA ASN A 64 -6.67 -4.57 11.78
C ASN A 64 -5.77 -5.75 11.37
N LEU A 65 -5.51 -5.96 10.07
CA LEU A 65 -4.75 -7.12 9.59
C LEU A 65 -3.34 -7.16 10.18
N ALA A 66 -2.67 -6.01 10.32
CA ALA A 66 -1.32 -5.91 10.85
C ALA A 66 -1.19 -6.37 12.33
N GLN A 67 -2.32 -6.50 13.04
CA GLN A 67 -2.33 -7.05 14.40
C GLN A 67 -2.20 -8.59 14.41
N ARG A 68 -2.47 -9.23 13.27
CA ARG A 68 -2.49 -10.69 13.11
C ARG A 68 -1.35 -11.18 12.23
N TYR A 69 -1.03 -10.44 11.17
CA TYR A 69 -0.06 -10.82 10.15
C TYR A 69 0.77 -9.61 9.72
N PRO A 70 2.08 -9.74 9.49
CA PRO A 70 2.82 -8.73 8.74
C PRO A 70 2.18 -8.54 7.37
N ILE A 71 1.83 -7.31 7.00
CA ILE A 71 1.12 -7.03 5.74
C ILE A 71 1.95 -7.49 4.53
N ASP A 72 3.26 -7.32 4.61
CA ASP A 72 4.17 -7.66 3.51
C ASP A 72 4.21 -9.18 3.24
N ASN A 73 4.00 -10.01 4.26
CA ASN A 73 3.92 -11.46 4.10
C ASN A 73 2.66 -11.91 3.34
N LEU A 74 1.66 -11.05 3.20
CA LEU A 74 0.48 -11.36 2.40
C LEU A 74 0.80 -11.34 0.90
N ALA A 75 1.85 -10.61 0.46
CA ALA A 75 2.22 -10.50 -0.95
C ALA A 75 2.59 -11.87 -1.55
N GLU A 76 3.33 -12.68 -0.80
CA GLU A 76 3.70 -14.04 -1.19
C GLU A 76 2.44 -14.92 -1.31
N ALA A 77 1.56 -14.88 -0.30
CA ALA A 77 0.30 -15.61 -0.33
C ALA A 77 -0.61 -15.21 -1.51
N PHE A 78 -0.63 -13.94 -1.90
CA PHE A 78 -1.36 -13.51 -3.10
C PHE A 78 -0.67 -13.95 -4.40
N SER A 79 0.67 -13.97 -4.43
CA SER A 79 1.46 -14.38 -5.60
C SER A 79 1.31 -15.88 -5.90
N GLU A 80 1.14 -16.70 -4.87
CA GLU A 80 0.87 -18.14 -5.01
C GLU A 80 -0.61 -18.46 -5.27
N GLY A 81 -1.47 -17.43 -5.33
CA GLY A 81 -2.92 -17.56 -5.28
C GLY A 81 -3.38 -17.63 -3.82
N ILE A 82 -4.15 -16.63 -3.37
CA ILE A 82 -4.53 -16.53 -1.96
C ILE A 82 -5.51 -17.64 -1.56
N LEU A 83 -4.98 -18.79 -1.16
CA LEU A 83 -5.68 -19.68 -0.24
C LEU A 83 -5.40 -19.19 1.17
N VAL A 84 -6.24 -18.28 1.69
CA VAL A 84 -6.56 -18.39 3.12
C VAL A 84 -7.40 -19.66 3.21
N GLY A 85 -6.73 -20.82 3.23
CA GLY A 85 -7.29 -22.16 2.97
C GLY A 85 -8.30 -22.68 4.00
N HIS A 86 -9.01 -21.77 4.66
CA HIS A 86 -10.05 -22.04 5.63
C HIS A 86 -11.21 -21.02 5.47
N GLY A 87 -12.45 -21.51 5.50
CA GLY A 87 -13.64 -20.67 5.37
C GLY A 87 -14.05 -20.38 3.91
N PRO A 88 -15.09 -19.55 3.69
CA PRO A 88 -15.69 -19.33 2.37
C PRO A 88 -14.91 -18.34 1.49
N MET A 89 -13.63 -18.05 1.79
CA MET A 89 -12.84 -17.09 1.04
C MET A 89 -12.49 -17.68 -0.34
N PRO A 90 -12.89 -17.05 -1.45
CA PRO A 90 -12.55 -17.54 -2.78
C PRO A 90 -11.04 -17.48 -3.03
N GLU A 91 -10.57 -18.33 -3.92
CA GLU A 91 -9.26 -18.20 -4.52
C GLU A 91 -9.26 -17.03 -5.52
N PHE A 92 -8.20 -16.23 -5.52
CA PHE A 92 -8.00 -15.15 -6.47
C PHE A 92 -6.62 -15.27 -7.12
N GLN A 93 -6.57 -15.05 -8.43
CA GLN A 93 -5.35 -14.87 -9.18
C GLN A 93 -5.28 -13.39 -9.60
N PHE A 94 -4.23 -12.71 -9.17
CA PHE A 94 -3.98 -11.31 -9.46
C PHE A 94 -2.63 -11.18 -10.16
N GLU A 95 -2.52 -10.19 -11.04
CA GLU A 95 -1.25 -9.84 -11.66
C GLU A 95 -0.29 -9.21 -10.63
N PRO A 96 1.04 -9.27 -10.84
CA PRO A 96 2.01 -8.75 -9.87
C PRO A 96 1.78 -7.29 -9.45
N ASP A 97 1.42 -6.42 -10.39
CA ASP A 97 1.13 -5.00 -10.14
C ASP A 97 -0.16 -4.80 -9.33
N GLN A 98 -1.15 -5.67 -9.53
CA GLN A 98 -2.38 -5.72 -8.74
C GLN A 98 -2.11 -6.15 -7.31
N ILE A 99 -1.24 -7.14 -7.12
CA ILE A 99 -0.80 -7.59 -5.79
C ILE A 99 -0.09 -6.45 -5.07
N ASP A 100 0.89 -5.82 -5.72
CA ASP A 100 1.61 -4.66 -5.15
C ASP A 100 0.66 -3.53 -4.77
N GLY A 101 -0.29 -3.21 -5.65
CA GLY A 101 -1.33 -2.22 -5.37
C GLY A 101 -2.20 -2.59 -4.16
N LEU A 102 -2.64 -3.85 -4.08
CA LEU A 102 -3.44 -4.36 -2.96
C LEU A 102 -2.67 -4.29 -1.64
N ILE A 103 -1.41 -4.71 -1.63
CA ILE A 103 -0.53 -4.63 -0.46
C ILE A 103 -0.29 -3.16 -0.06
N ALA A 104 -0.06 -2.27 -1.02
CA ALA A 104 0.07 -0.83 -0.76
C ALA A 104 -1.20 -0.26 -0.12
N TYR A 105 -2.39 -0.62 -0.64
CA TYR A 105 -3.65 -0.21 -0.06
C TYR A 105 -3.84 -0.75 1.36
N LEU A 106 -3.63 -2.05 1.57
CA LEU A 106 -3.71 -2.66 2.90
C LEU A 106 -2.79 -1.95 3.88
N ARG A 107 -1.54 -1.69 3.51
CA ARG A 107 -0.57 -0.97 4.35
C ARG A 107 -1.08 0.42 4.73
N SER A 108 -1.68 1.14 3.78
CA SER A 108 -2.15 2.52 3.97
C SER A 108 -3.28 2.67 4.99
N ILE A 109 -4.06 1.62 5.25
CA ILE A 109 -5.27 1.68 6.11
C ILE A 109 -5.09 1.00 7.47
N GLN A 110 -3.87 0.54 7.80
CA GLN A 110 -3.65 -0.15 9.08
C GLN A 110 -3.82 0.81 10.25
N GLY A 111 -4.64 0.39 11.21
CA GLY A 111 -4.78 1.05 12.51
C GLY A 111 -3.59 0.76 13.43
N PRO A 112 -3.52 1.47 14.58
CA PRO A 112 -2.45 1.28 15.54
C PRO A 112 -2.44 -0.16 16.08
N ILE A 113 -1.24 -0.76 16.17
CA ILE A 113 -1.05 -2.07 16.78
C ILE A 113 -1.25 -1.97 18.28
N LYS A 114 -2.35 -2.54 18.80
CA LYS A 114 -2.56 -2.67 20.24
C LYS A 114 -1.69 -3.80 20.78
N ARG A 115 -0.48 -3.47 21.25
CA ARG A 115 0.36 -4.43 21.98
C ARG A 115 -0.31 -4.76 23.32
N THR A 116 -0.91 -5.94 23.44
CA THR A 116 -1.30 -6.45 24.76
C THR A 116 -0.02 -6.84 25.51
N LYS A 117 0.16 -6.34 26.74
CA LYS A 117 1.28 -6.76 27.60
C LYS A 117 1.27 -8.29 27.66
N LYS A 118 2.37 -8.91 27.20
CA LYS A 118 2.61 -10.36 27.30
C LYS A 118 2.26 -10.81 28.71
N ARG A 119 1.20 -11.62 28.87
CA ARG A 119 0.98 -12.36 30.14
C ARG A 119 2.16 -13.31 30.25
N THR A 120 3.14 -12.93 31.07
CA THR A 120 4.17 -13.84 31.56
C THR A 120 3.45 -14.95 32.32
N SER A 121 3.30 -16.12 31.69
CA SER A 121 3.06 -17.34 32.45
C SER A 121 4.31 -17.60 33.29
N LYS A 122 4.08 -17.66 34.59
CA LYS A 122 5.02 -18.20 35.57
C LYS A 122 5.04 -19.71 35.47
#